data_AF-A0AA88UDX6-F1
#
_entry.id   AF-A0AA88UDX6-F1
#
_cell.length_a   1.000
_cell.length_b   1.000
_cell.length_c   1.000
_cell.angle_alpha   90.00
_cell.angle_beta   90.00
_cell.angle_gamma   90.00
#
_symmetry.space_group_name_H-M   'P 1'
#
loop_
_entity.id
_entity.type
_entity.pdbx_description
1 polymer ?
#
loop_
_entity_poly.entity_id
_entity_poly.type
_entity_poly.pdbx_seq_one_letter_code
_entity_poly.pdbx_strand_id
1 'polypeptide(L)'
;MESNLARFVLIIWCFVVLILTQSYTASLTSILTVRQLEPTITSMQELIDKEMVVGYPKGSFVYGLLRQFIKDGSKLLVYNTTDELHQAFSKGTIAAAFDEIPYMKLFLDKHCLKYTMVAQTLRTAGFSFAFPIDSPLVPDVSRAILSVTEGDKMERIEKAWLGKHGSYPEATSSLSSSSLSLNSFWGLFLIVGVASSLALLISASMRVYEPRDSMDRNSHH
;
A
#
# COMPACT_ATOMS: atom_id res chain seq x y z
N MET A 1 -20.17 -12.26 -50.89
CA MET A 1 -20.58 -11.23 -49.90
C MET A 1 -20.12 -11.61 -48.48
N GLU A 2 -18.88 -12.09 -48.31
CA GLU A 2 -18.39 -12.64 -47.02
C GLU A 2 -17.45 -11.69 -46.26
N SER A 3 -17.33 -10.43 -46.69
CA SER A 3 -16.31 -9.51 -46.17
C SER A 3 -16.79 -8.64 -45.00
N ASN A 4 -18.04 -8.18 -44.98
CA ASN A 4 -18.44 -7.09 -44.07
C ASN A 4 -18.91 -7.61 -42.70
N LEU A 5 -19.63 -8.74 -42.69
CA LEU A 5 -20.14 -9.35 -41.46
C LEU A 5 -19.00 -9.98 -40.63
N ALA A 6 -18.06 -10.65 -41.29
CA ALA A 6 -16.86 -11.21 -40.65
C ALA A 6 -15.95 -10.11 -40.07
N ARG A 7 -15.77 -8.98 -40.78
CA ARG A 7 -15.04 -7.81 -40.26
C ARG A 7 -15.70 -7.19 -39.04
N PHE A 8 -17.03 -7.09 -39.03
CA PHE A 8 -17.76 -6.56 -37.88
C PHE A 8 -17.59 -7.44 -36.64
N VAL A 9 -17.67 -8.76 -36.80
CA VAL A 9 -17.43 -9.73 -35.71
C VAL A 9 -15.98 -9.64 -35.19
N LEU A 10 -14.99 -9.49 -36.08
CA LEU A 10 -13.59 -9.30 -35.69
C LEU A 10 -13.36 -8.00 -34.91
N ILE A 11 -14.03 -6.92 -35.28
CA ILE A 11 -13.95 -5.64 -34.56
C ILE A 11 -14.51 -5.81 -33.14
N ILE A 12 -15.69 -6.41 -32.99
CA ILE A 12 -16.29 -6.71 -31.68
C ILE A 12 -15.36 -7.60 -30.85
N TRP A 13 -14.80 -8.64 -31.46
CA TRP A 13 -13.84 -9.53 -30.80
C TRP A 13 -12.59 -8.79 -30.31
N CYS A 14 -12.02 -7.91 -31.13
CA CYS A 14 -10.90 -7.05 -30.73
C CYS A 14 -11.26 -6.15 -29.54
N PHE A 15 -12.46 -5.55 -29.52
CA PHE A 15 -12.92 -4.77 -28.38
C PHE A 15 -13.02 -5.61 -27.10
N VAL A 16 -13.54 -6.83 -27.18
CA VAL A 16 -13.62 -7.75 -26.03
C VAL A 16 -12.23 -8.07 -25.48
N VAL A 17 -11.27 -8.39 -26.34
CA VAL A 17 -9.88 -8.67 -25.94
C VAL A 17 -9.21 -7.44 -25.33
N LEU A 18 -9.44 -6.25 -25.88
CA LEU A 18 -8.94 -4.99 -25.32
C LEU A 18 -9.53 -4.71 -23.92
N ILE A 19 -10.83 -4.93 -23.73
CA ILE A 19 -11.47 -4.76 -22.42
C ILE A 19 -10.93 -5.76 -21.40
N LEU A 20 -10.71 -7.02 -21.79
CA LEU A 20 -10.16 -8.05 -20.91
C LEU A 20 -8.71 -7.75 -20.50
N THR A 21 -7.87 -7.35 -21.45
CA THR A 21 -6.47 -6.98 -21.17
C THR A 21 -6.36 -5.74 -20.29
N GLN A 22 -7.20 -4.73 -20.53
CA GLN A 22 -7.30 -3.55 -19.67
C GLN A 22 -7.81 -3.91 -18.27
N SER A 23 -8.84 -4.75 -18.16
CA SER A 23 -9.39 -5.18 -16.87
C SER A 23 -8.40 -6.02 -16.07
N TYR A 24 -7.62 -6.87 -16.74
CA TYR A 24 -6.54 -7.63 -16.13
C TYR A 24 -5.42 -6.71 -15.65
N THR A 25 -5.01 -5.74 -16.47
CA THR A 25 -4.00 -4.74 -16.11
C THR A 25 -4.47 -3.88 -14.93
N ALA A 26 -5.73 -3.46 -14.93
CA ALA A 26 -6.34 -2.69 -13.85
C ALA A 26 -6.45 -3.51 -12.55
N SER A 27 -6.86 -4.77 -12.64
CA SER A 27 -6.94 -5.67 -11.49
C SER A 27 -5.57 -5.99 -10.91
N LEU A 28 -4.58 -6.21 -11.77
CA LEU A 28 -3.19 -6.42 -11.35
C LEU A 28 -2.61 -5.18 -10.69
N THR A 29 -2.87 -3.99 -11.27
CA THR A 29 -2.46 -2.71 -10.71
C THR A 29 -3.11 -2.48 -9.36
N SER A 30 -4.41 -2.76 -9.23
CA SER A 30 -5.15 -2.69 -7.96
C SER A 30 -4.57 -3.62 -6.89
N ILE A 31 -4.22 -4.85 -7.25
CA ILE A 31 -3.56 -5.78 -6.33
C ILE A 31 -2.18 -5.24 -5.91
N LEU A 32 -1.39 -4.71 -6.83
CA LEU A 32 -0.08 -4.14 -6.53
C LEU A 32 -0.16 -2.89 -5.66
N THR A 33 -1.14 -2.02 -5.88
CA THR A 33 -1.34 -0.81 -5.06
C THR A 33 -1.83 -1.15 -3.66
N VAL A 34 -2.73 -2.15 -3.51
CA VAL A 34 -3.15 -2.66 -2.19
C VAL A 34 -1.96 -3.24 -1.42
N ARG A 35 -1.08 -4.00 -2.08
CA ARG A 35 0.11 -4.60 -1.43
C ARG A 35 1.15 -3.57 -0.99
N GLN A 36 1.27 -2.43 -1.67
CA GLN A 36 2.19 -1.35 -1.23
C GLN A 36 1.67 -0.58 0.00
N LEU A 37 0.37 -0.60 0.25
CA LEU A 37 -0.27 0.08 1.37
C LEU A 37 -0.57 -0.85 2.56
N GLU A 38 -0.32 -2.16 2.39
CA GLU A 38 -0.51 -3.15 3.43
C GLU A 38 0.53 -2.92 4.55
N PRO A 39 0.09 -2.66 5.80
CA PRO A 39 1.03 -2.44 6.89
C PRO A 39 1.86 -3.71 7.09
N THR A 40 3.18 -3.53 7.28
CA THR A 40 4.09 -4.65 7.55
C THR A 40 3.66 -5.44 8.78
N ILE A 41 2.98 -4.80 9.74
CA ILE A 41 2.43 -5.41 10.95
C ILE A 41 0.95 -5.09 11.08
N THR A 42 0.14 -6.12 11.24
CA THR A 42 -1.33 -6.00 11.20
C THR A 42 -1.97 -5.97 12.58
N SER A 43 -1.27 -6.46 13.62
CA SER A 43 -1.82 -6.55 14.97
C SER A 43 -0.77 -6.38 16.06
N MET A 44 -1.22 -5.99 17.25
CA MET A 44 -0.39 -5.97 18.45
C MET A 44 0.10 -7.37 18.84
N GLN A 45 -0.71 -8.41 18.60
CA GLN A 45 -0.33 -9.79 18.89
C GLN A 45 0.88 -10.22 18.07
N GLU A 46 0.93 -9.84 16.78
CA GLU A 46 2.06 -10.11 15.90
C GLU A 46 3.36 -9.42 16.37
N LEU A 47 3.27 -8.23 16.97
CA LEU A 47 4.42 -7.56 17.57
C LEU A 47 4.97 -8.33 18.77
N ILE A 48 4.07 -8.86 19.61
CA ILE A 48 4.43 -9.62 20.82
C ILE A 48 5.04 -10.97 20.41
N ASP A 49 4.39 -11.68 19.50
CA ASP A 49 4.81 -13.02 19.06
C ASP A 49 6.17 -12.98 18.33
N LYS A 50 6.45 -11.92 17.57
CA LYS A 50 7.73 -11.71 16.88
C LYS A 50 8.79 -11.01 17.74
N GLU A 51 8.47 -10.70 19.00
CA GLU A 51 9.34 -9.98 19.93
C GLU A 51 9.99 -8.71 19.35
N MET A 52 9.22 -7.93 18.58
CA MET A 52 9.74 -6.75 17.90
C MET A 52 9.77 -5.52 18.82
N VAL A 53 10.66 -4.58 18.48
CA VAL A 53 10.81 -3.34 19.25
C VAL A 53 9.74 -2.34 18.83
N VAL A 54 9.13 -1.71 19.83
CA VAL A 54 8.01 -0.77 19.69
C VAL A 54 8.41 0.60 20.22
N GLY A 55 8.19 1.63 19.41
CA GLY A 55 8.43 3.04 19.76
C GLY A 55 7.28 3.66 20.56
N TYR A 56 7.60 4.52 21.52
CA TYR A 56 6.62 5.36 22.22
C TYR A 56 7.23 6.73 22.60
N PRO A 57 6.41 7.80 22.69
CA PRO A 57 6.91 9.12 23.02
C PRO A 57 7.24 9.27 24.52
N LYS A 58 8.31 10.02 24.82
CA LYS A 58 8.76 10.25 26.19
C LYS A 58 7.71 10.99 27.01
N GLY A 59 7.42 10.47 28.20
CA GLY A 59 6.48 11.08 29.13
C GLY A 59 5.00 10.83 28.80
N SER A 60 4.70 10.03 27.75
CA SER A 60 3.32 9.66 27.45
C SER A 60 2.83 8.49 28.31
N PHE A 61 1.51 8.49 28.55
CA PHE A 61 0.79 7.39 29.19
C PHE A 61 0.89 6.08 28.39
N VAL A 62 1.24 6.16 27.09
CA VAL A 62 1.44 5.01 26.21
C VAL A 62 2.43 4.02 26.79
N TYR A 63 3.47 4.46 27.50
CA TYR A 63 4.40 3.56 28.18
C TYR A 63 3.70 2.62 29.17
N GLY A 64 2.82 3.17 30.00
CA GLY A 64 2.06 2.40 30.99
C GLY A 64 1.08 1.43 30.33
N LEU A 65 0.49 1.84 29.21
CA LEU A 65 -0.39 0.98 28.40
C LEU A 65 0.38 -0.18 27.76
N LEU A 66 1.51 0.11 27.11
CA LEU A 66 2.35 -0.91 26.46
C LEU A 66 2.91 -1.90 27.46
N ARG A 67 3.24 -1.48 28.69
CA ARG A 67 3.70 -2.38 29.77
C ARG A 67 2.69 -3.44 30.19
N GLN A 68 1.40 -3.25 29.90
CA GLN A 68 0.38 -4.28 30.16
C GLN A 68 0.48 -5.44 29.18
N PHE A 69 0.98 -5.19 27.97
CA PHE A 69 1.07 -6.17 26.88
C PHE A 69 2.52 -6.69 26.70
N ILE A 70 3.50 -5.79 26.76
CA ILE A 70 4.92 -6.06 26.57
C ILE A 70 5.62 -5.98 27.92
N LYS A 71 5.96 -7.14 28.48
CA LYS A 71 6.63 -7.24 29.80
C LYS A 71 8.11 -6.87 29.72
N ASP A 72 8.75 -7.21 28.60
CA ASP A 72 10.17 -6.91 28.36
C ASP A 72 10.36 -5.43 28.00
N GLY A 73 10.96 -4.67 28.93
CA GLY A 73 11.24 -3.26 28.72
C GLY A 73 12.29 -2.98 27.64
N SER A 74 13.14 -3.95 27.30
CA SER A 74 14.15 -3.80 26.24
C SER A 74 13.52 -3.68 24.84
N LYS A 75 12.27 -4.13 24.69
CA LYS A 75 11.47 -4.03 23.46
C LYS A 75 10.73 -2.71 23.34
N LEU A 76 10.87 -1.81 24.31
CA LEU A 76 10.23 -0.50 24.31
C LEU A 76 11.28 0.58 24.07
N LEU A 77 11.19 1.27 22.94
CA LEU A 77 12.08 2.36 22.57
C LEU A 77 11.39 3.69 22.78
N VAL A 78 12.04 4.57 23.55
CA VAL A 78 11.56 5.93 23.77
C VAL A 78 12.07 6.87 22.69
N TYR A 79 11.22 7.76 22.19
CA TYR A 79 11.59 8.88 21.32
C TYR A 79 11.01 10.20 21.82
N ASN A 80 11.63 11.32 21.46
CA ASN A 80 11.21 12.67 21.88
C ASN A 80 10.64 13.51 20.75
N THR A 81 11.07 13.25 19.51
CA THR A 81 10.71 14.08 18.35
C THR A 81 10.23 13.23 17.18
N THR A 82 9.50 13.85 16.26
CA THR A 82 9.09 13.19 15.00
C THR A 82 10.29 12.78 14.15
N ASP A 83 11.41 13.50 14.25
CA ASP A 83 12.64 13.19 13.50
C ASP A 83 13.34 11.96 14.07
N GLU A 84 13.38 11.82 15.41
CA GLU A 84 13.86 10.61 16.08
C GLU A 84 12.98 9.40 15.72
N LEU A 85 11.65 9.59 15.68
CA LEU A 85 10.71 8.57 15.24
C LEU A 85 10.98 8.13 13.80
N HIS A 86 11.14 9.09 12.88
CA HIS A 86 11.48 8.81 11.48
C HIS A 86 12.79 8.03 11.39
N GLN A 87 13.82 8.46 12.11
CA GLN A 87 15.13 7.82 12.11
C GLN A 87 15.07 6.39 12.65
N ALA A 88 14.28 6.14 13.71
CA ALA A 88 14.10 4.82 14.29
C ALA A 88 13.44 3.85 13.30
N PHE A 89 12.42 4.31 12.57
CA PHE A 89 11.82 3.54 11.49
C PHE A 89 12.78 3.29 10.32
N SER A 90 13.49 4.33 9.87
CA SER A 90 14.43 4.21 8.72
C SER A 90 15.62 3.29 9.01
N LYS A 91 16.07 3.19 10.26
CA LYS A 91 17.13 2.26 10.69
C LYS A 91 16.62 0.84 10.93
N GLY A 92 15.30 0.61 10.90
CA GLY A 92 14.69 -0.66 11.30
C GLY A 92 14.86 -0.97 12.79
N THR A 93 15.13 0.04 13.62
CA THR A 93 15.26 -0.14 15.07
C THR A 93 13.92 -0.44 15.73
N ILE A 94 12.84 0.11 15.17
CA ILE A 94 11.46 -0.16 15.62
C ILE A 94 10.64 -0.73 14.46
N ALA A 95 9.73 -1.64 14.78
CA ALA A 95 8.78 -2.20 13.81
C ALA A 95 7.45 -1.43 13.80
N ALA A 96 7.06 -0.85 14.93
CA ALA A 96 5.84 -0.08 15.10
C ALA A 96 6.05 1.02 16.15
N ALA A 97 5.18 2.03 16.13
CA ALA A 97 5.12 3.07 17.15
C ALA A 97 3.68 3.26 17.61
N PHE A 98 3.49 3.49 18.91
CA PHE A 98 2.20 3.86 19.49
C PHE A 98 2.30 5.28 20.03
N ASP A 99 1.34 6.09 19.65
CA ASP A 99 1.23 7.49 20.02
C ASP A 99 -0.23 7.95 19.80
N GLU A 100 -0.57 9.16 20.24
CA GLU A 100 -1.89 9.73 20.05
C GLU A 100 -2.14 10.05 18.57
N ILE A 101 -3.37 9.72 18.11
CA ILE A 101 -3.78 9.81 16.70
C ILE A 101 -3.46 11.16 16.04
N PRO A 102 -3.70 12.36 16.64
CA PRO A 102 -3.40 13.62 15.96
C PRO A 102 -1.90 13.82 15.69
N TYR A 103 -1.01 13.32 16.55
CA TYR A 103 0.44 13.41 16.31
C TYR A 103 0.88 12.47 15.20
N MET A 104 0.36 11.24 15.17
CA MET A 104 0.63 10.29 14.09
C MET A 104 0.09 10.76 12.76
N LYS A 105 -1.09 11.37 12.75
CA LYS A 105 -1.67 12.04 11.59
C LYS A 105 -0.71 13.08 10.99
N LEU A 106 -0.14 13.97 11.82
CA LEU A 106 0.85 14.95 11.38
C LEU A 106 2.16 14.31 10.91
N PHE A 107 2.62 13.24 11.58
CA PHE A 107 3.81 12.50 11.17
C PHE A 107 3.62 11.87 9.79
N LEU A 108 2.47 11.24 9.55
CA LEU A 108 2.13 10.67 8.24
C LEU A 108 2.08 11.75 7.16
N ASP A 109 1.54 12.94 7.47
CA ASP A 109 1.49 14.09 6.55
C ASP A 109 2.89 14.56 6.10
N LYS A 110 3.85 14.54 7.03
CA LYS A 110 5.26 14.89 6.72
C LYS A 110 6.00 13.80 5.95
N HIS A 111 5.66 12.54 6.15
CA HIS A 111 6.35 11.38 5.59
C HIS A 111 5.43 10.53 4.71
N CYS A 112 4.77 11.19 3.76
CA CYS A 112 3.81 10.62 2.82
C CYS A 112 4.28 9.28 2.25
N LEU A 113 3.37 8.30 2.18
CA LEU A 113 3.54 7.00 1.49
C LEU A 113 4.62 6.07 2.05
N LYS A 114 5.46 6.51 3.00
CA LYS A 114 6.48 5.65 3.64
C LYS A 114 5.94 4.86 4.82
N TYR A 115 4.93 5.42 5.48
CA TYR A 115 4.34 4.87 6.70
C TYR A 115 2.82 4.83 6.56
N THR A 116 2.21 3.94 7.33
CA THR A 116 0.76 3.79 7.38
C THR A 116 0.32 3.54 8.81
N MET A 117 -0.89 3.98 9.15
CA MET A 117 -1.51 3.67 10.44
C MET A 117 -2.35 2.41 10.31
N VAL A 118 -2.20 1.50 11.26
CA VAL A 118 -3.02 0.28 11.36
C VAL A 118 -4.41 0.64 11.88
N ALA A 119 -5.46 0.09 11.27
CA ALA A 119 -6.86 0.42 11.57
C ALA A 119 -7.28 0.10 13.02
N GLN A 120 -6.62 -0.88 13.66
CA GLN A 120 -6.93 -1.29 15.03
C GLN A 120 -6.27 -0.36 16.04
N THR A 121 -6.85 0.83 16.21
CA THR A 121 -6.42 1.78 17.25
C THR A 121 -6.89 1.33 18.62
N LEU A 122 -6.02 1.34 19.63
CA LEU A 122 -6.47 1.22 21.02
C LEU A 122 -7.26 2.48 21.35
N ARG A 123 -8.58 2.33 21.55
CA ARG A 123 -9.43 3.44 21.96
C ARG A 123 -9.09 3.85 23.38
N THR A 124 -8.57 5.06 23.51
CA THR A 124 -8.28 5.72 24.80
C THR A 124 -9.27 6.87 25.02
N ALA A 125 -9.29 7.44 26.23
CA ALA A 125 -10.29 8.43 26.66
C ALA A 125 -10.19 9.81 25.97
N GLY A 126 -9.22 10.02 25.08
CA GLY A 126 -9.03 11.29 24.36
C GLY A 126 -8.43 12.41 25.22
N PHE A 127 -8.47 13.64 24.71
CA PHE A 127 -7.97 14.83 25.38
C PHE A 127 -9.07 15.51 26.21
N SER A 128 -8.71 16.03 27.38
CA SER A 128 -9.64 16.68 28.30
C SER A 128 -9.02 17.90 28.99
N PHE A 129 -9.89 18.78 29.49
CA PHE A 129 -9.49 19.91 30.33
C PHE A 129 -9.66 19.51 31.80
N ALA A 130 -8.64 19.80 32.61
CA ALA A 130 -8.65 19.52 34.04
C ALA A 130 -8.91 20.79 34.84
N PHE A 131 -9.80 20.70 35.83
CA PHE A 131 -10.09 21.77 36.77
C PHE A 131 -9.97 21.25 38.21
N PRO A 132 -9.69 22.11 39.19
CA PRO A 132 -9.82 21.75 40.60
C PRO A 132 -11.23 21.20 40.90
N ILE A 133 -11.30 20.31 41.89
CA ILE A 133 -12.57 19.80 42.41
C ILE A 133 -13.42 21.00 42.83
N ASP A 134 -14.72 20.95 42.52
CA ASP A 134 -15.71 22.00 42.76
C ASP A 134 -15.48 23.32 42.02
N SER A 135 -14.68 23.32 40.95
CA SER A 135 -14.51 24.51 40.10
C SER A 135 -15.82 24.88 39.40
N PRO A 136 -16.29 26.14 39.51
CA PRO A 136 -17.50 26.60 38.84
C PRO A 136 -17.35 26.68 37.30
N LEU A 137 -16.11 26.58 36.78
CA LEU A 137 -15.83 26.65 35.35
C LEU A 137 -16.15 25.36 34.60
N VAL A 138 -16.23 24.21 35.30
CA VAL A 138 -16.49 22.90 34.70
C VAL A 138 -17.76 22.89 33.83
N PRO A 139 -18.94 23.32 34.30
CA PRO A 139 -20.16 23.31 33.49
C PRO A 139 -20.08 24.25 32.27
N ASP A 140 -19.47 25.43 32.42
CA ASP A 140 -19.39 26.41 31.34
C ASP A 140 -18.43 25.97 30.25
N VAL A 141 -17.25 25.45 30.62
CA VAL A 141 -16.29 24.90 29.66
C VAL A 141 -16.85 23.65 28.98
N SER A 142 -17.53 22.76 29.72
CA SER A 142 -18.14 21.56 29.11
C SER A 142 -19.21 21.94 28.08
N ARG A 143 -20.05 22.95 28.38
CA ARG A 143 -21.05 23.46 27.43
C ARG A 143 -20.40 24.12 26.21
N ALA A 144 -19.30 24.86 26.40
CA ALA A 144 -18.54 25.44 25.31
C ALA A 144 -17.91 24.37 24.41
N ILE A 145 -17.36 23.30 24.99
CA ILE A 145 -16.83 22.15 24.23
C ILE A 145 -17.95 21.52 23.39
N LEU A 146 -19.10 21.21 24.01
CA LEU A 146 -20.26 20.66 23.30
C LEU A 146 -20.67 21.54 22.11
N SER A 147 -20.78 22.85 22.33
CA SER A 147 -21.11 23.81 21.27
C SER A 147 -20.10 23.85 20.12
N VAL A 148 -18.80 23.61 20.40
CA VAL A 148 -17.77 23.54 19.37
C VAL A 148 -17.77 22.19 18.65
N THR A 149 -18.06 21.10 19.35
CA THR A 149 -18.07 19.74 18.79
C THR A 149 -19.32 19.38 18.00
N GLU A 150 -20.48 19.95 18.35
CA GLU A 150 -21.77 19.68 17.67
C GLU A 150 -21.90 20.40 16.32
N GLY A 151 -21.05 21.39 16.04
CA GLY A 151 -21.07 22.12 14.79
C GLY A 151 -19.75 22.05 14.01
N ASP A 152 -19.70 22.72 12.87
CA ASP A 152 -18.57 22.67 11.93
C ASP A 152 -17.29 23.37 12.44
N LYS A 153 -17.34 23.98 13.64
CA LYS A 153 -16.19 24.69 14.23
C LYS A 153 -15.04 23.74 14.50
N MET A 154 -15.31 22.55 15.05
CA MET A 154 -14.26 21.57 15.32
C MET A 154 -13.57 21.13 14.03
N GLU A 155 -14.32 20.81 12.98
CA GLU A 155 -13.77 20.42 11.68
C GLU A 155 -12.90 21.53 11.08
N ARG A 156 -13.35 22.79 11.17
CA ARG A 156 -12.57 23.95 10.70
C ARG A 156 -11.26 24.12 11.46
N ILE A 157 -11.27 23.90 12.77
CA ILE A 157 -10.06 23.93 13.61
C ILE A 157 -9.14 22.76 13.21
N GLU A 158 -9.66 21.54 13.11
CA GLU A 158 -8.89 20.37 12.69
C GLU A 158 -8.21 20.62 11.34
N LYS A 159 -8.96 21.12 10.36
CA LYS A 159 -8.44 21.42 9.02
C LYS A 159 -7.39 22.54 9.01
N ALA A 160 -7.56 23.56 9.84
CA ALA A 160 -6.64 24.69 9.92
C ALA A 160 -5.30 24.31 10.57
N TRP A 161 -5.32 23.41 11.56
CA TRP A 161 -4.14 23.07 12.37
C TRP A 161 -3.50 21.72 12.01
N LEU A 162 -4.29 20.73 11.58
CA LEU A 162 -3.82 19.40 11.17
C LEU A 162 -3.79 19.21 9.65
N GLY A 163 -4.21 20.22 8.89
CA GLY A 163 -4.22 20.17 7.43
C GLY A 163 -5.35 19.31 6.86
N LYS A 164 -5.33 19.12 5.54
CA LYS A 164 -6.34 18.35 4.82
C LYS A 164 -5.90 16.91 4.70
N HIS A 165 -6.34 16.06 5.63
CA HIS A 165 -6.10 14.62 5.53
C HIS A 165 -6.65 14.06 4.22
N GLY A 166 -5.83 13.28 3.52
CA GLY A 166 -6.28 12.43 2.41
C GLY A 166 -6.34 13.09 1.04
N SER A 167 -5.78 14.28 0.85
CA SER A 167 -5.48 14.79 -0.51
C SER A 167 -3.99 14.60 -0.81
N TYR A 168 -3.50 13.36 -0.66
CA TYR A 168 -2.28 13.04 -1.36
C TYR A 168 -2.63 13.02 -2.85
N PRO A 169 -1.99 13.85 -3.69
CA PRO A 169 -2.00 13.55 -5.10
C PRO A 169 -1.50 12.11 -5.20
N GLU A 170 -2.27 11.27 -5.89
CA GLU A 170 -1.77 10.02 -6.44
C GLU A 170 -0.37 10.31 -6.96
N ALA A 171 0.63 9.68 -6.33
CA ALA A 171 2.01 10.13 -6.37
C ALA A 171 2.55 10.13 -7.80
N THR A 172 2.40 11.25 -8.49
CA THR A 172 2.97 11.49 -9.81
C THR A 172 4.39 12.05 -9.71
N SER A 173 4.95 12.15 -8.50
CA SER A 173 6.36 12.50 -8.34
C SER A 173 6.98 11.76 -7.17
N SER A 174 7.98 10.95 -7.49
CA SER A 174 8.90 10.25 -6.58
C SER A 174 8.35 9.09 -5.73
N LEU A 175 7.49 8.25 -6.32
CA LEU A 175 7.58 6.82 -5.96
C LEU A 175 9.01 6.41 -6.28
N SER A 176 9.85 6.29 -5.24
CA SER A 176 11.10 5.54 -5.31
C SER A 176 10.70 4.19 -5.89
N SER A 177 11.06 4.03 -7.15
CA SER A 177 10.47 3.06 -8.03
C SER A 177 10.76 1.66 -7.50
N SER A 178 9.80 1.09 -6.79
CA SER A 178 9.44 -0.31 -7.00
C SER A 178 8.85 -0.43 -8.41
N SER A 179 9.63 0.01 -9.42
CA SER A 179 9.35 -0.36 -10.80
C SER A 179 9.29 -1.88 -10.77
N LEU A 180 8.33 -2.48 -11.48
CA LEU A 180 8.38 -3.90 -11.71
C LEU A 180 9.73 -4.18 -12.38
N SER A 181 10.70 -4.59 -11.57
CA SER A 181 12.06 -4.84 -12.05
C SER A 181 11.95 -5.95 -13.09
N LEU A 182 12.83 -5.93 -14.10
CA LEU A 182 12.89 -6.98 -15.14
C LEU A 182 12.95 -8.40 -14.54
N ASN A 183 13.42 -8.52 -13.29
CA ASN A 183 13.44 -9.75 -12.52
C ASN A 183 12.04 -10.34 -12.26
N SER A 184 11.02 -9.50 -12.04
CA SER A 184 9.63 -9.93 -11.83
C SER A 184 9.00 -10.54 -13.08
N PHE A 185 9.55 -10.23 -14.27
CA PHE A 185 9.05 -10.71 -15.56
C PHE A 185 9.87 -11.85 -16.16
N TRP A 186 10.87 -12.37 -15.44
CA TRP A 186 11.73 -13.45 -15.91
C TRP A 186 10.95 -14.67 -16.40
N GLY A 187 9.89 -15.06 -15.68
CA GLY A 187 9.04 -16.19 -16.06
C GLY A 187 8.32 -15.98 -17.40
N LEU A 188 7.90 -14.75 -17.70
CA LEU A 188 7.24 -14.41 -18.96
C LEU A 188 8.23 -14.50 -20.14
N PHE A 189 9.44 -13.96 -19.96
CA PHE A 189 10.50 -14.06 -20.96
C PHE A 189 10.91 -15.51 -21.25
N LEU A 190 10.94 -16.36 -20.22
CA LEU A 190 11.25 -17.77 -20.38
C LEU A 190 10.20 -18.51 -21.21
N ILE A 191 8.91 -18.27 -20.94
CA ILE A 191 7.81 -18.87 -21.70
C ILE A 191 7.85 -18.43 -23.17
N VAL A 192 8.02 -17.13 -23.42
CA VAL A 192 8.12 -16.59 -24.79
C VAL A 192 9.34 -17.16 -25.51
N GLY A 193 10.50 -17.22 -24.84
CA GLY A 193 11.72 -17.79 -25.40
C GLY A 193 11.57 -19.26 -25.80
N VAL A 194 10.95 -20.07 -24.94
CA VAL A 194 10.68 -21.50 -25.23
C VAL A 194 9.70 -21.65 -26.39
N ALA A 195 8.59 -20.89 -26.39
CA ALA A 195 7.60 -20.95 -27.45
C ALA A 195 8.19 -20.52 -28.82
N SER A 196 8.98 -19.44 -28.85
CA SER A 196 9.67 -18.98 -30.07
C SER A 196 10.71 -19.98 -30.55
N SER A 197 11.50 -20.58 -29.64
CA SER A 197 12.47 -21.62 -30.00
C SER A 197 11.78 -22.84 -30.60
N LEU A 198 10.68 -23.31 -29.99
CA LEU A 198 9.92 -24.45 -30.49
C LEU A 198 9.30 -24.16 -31.87
N ALA A 199 8.74 -22.97 -32.05
CA ALA A 199 8.19 -22.55 -33.34
C ALA A 199 9.26 -22.48 -34.45
N LEU A 200 10.45 -21.98 -34.12
CA LEU A 200 11.59 -21.96 -35.05
C LEU A 200 12.06 -23.37 -35.38
N LEU A 201 12.14 -24.27 -34.39
CA LEU A 201 12.51 -25.67 -34.60
C LEU A 201 11.49 -26.38 -35.52
N ILE A 202 10.19 -26.17 -35.29
CA ILE A 202 9.12 -26.73 -36.11
C ILE A 202 9.15 -26.15 -37.54
N SER A 203 9.39 -24.85 -37.70
CA SER A 203 9.49 -24.21 -39.01
C SER A 203 10.73 -24.69 -39.78
N ALA A 204 11.87 -24.83 -39.10
CA ALA A 204 13.09 -25.36 -39.67
C ALA A 204 12.93 -26.84 -40.04
N SER A 205 12.32 -27.66 -39.18
CA SER A 205 12.06 -29.06 -39.49
C SER A 205 11.09 -29.19 -40.67
N MET A 206 10.02 -28.40 -40.75
CA MET A 206 9.15 -28.38 -41.93
C MET A 206 9.91 -27.99 -43.20
N ARG A 207 10.74 -26.93 -43.17
CA ARG A 207 11.57 -26.54 -44.32
C ARG A 207 12.60 -27.60 -44.75
N VAL A 208 13.11 -28.39 -43.80
CA VAL A 208 14.08 -29.47 -44.07
C VAL A 208 13.40 -30.76 -44.51
N TYR A 209 12.16 -31.01 -44.08
CA TYR A 209 11.33 -32.11 -44.59
C TYR A 209 10.74 -31.81 -45.97
N GLU A 210 10.59 -30.54 -46.33
CA GLU A 210 10.12 -30.08 -47.64
C GLU A 210 11.28 -29.74 -48.59
N PRO A 211 12.25 -30.65 -48.77
CA PRO A 211 12.68 -31.02 -50.11
C PRO A 211 13.07 -32.51 -50.19
N ARG A 212 12.08 -33.39 -50.37
CA ARG A 212 12.31 -34.67 -51.06
C ARG A 212 11.08 -35.31 -51.72
N ASP A 213 10.07 -34.52 -52.08
CA ASP A 213 8.89 -35.04 -52.81
C ASP A 213 8.51 -34.24 -54.08
N SER A 214 9.41 -33.36 -54.55
CA SER A 214 9.23 -32.60 -55.81
C SER A 214 10.30 -32.91 -56.87
N MET A 215 11.16 -33.90 -56.65
CA MET A 215 12.28 -34.23 -57.54
C MET A 215 12.30 -35.71 -57.97
N ASP A 216 11.12 -36.35 -58.04
CA ASP A 216 10.97 -37.70 -58.60
C ASP A 216 9.71 -37.84 -59.48
N ARG A 217 9.29 -36.74 -60.15
CA ARG A 217 8.16 -36.75 -61.09
C ARG A 217 8.42 -36.07 -62.44
N ASN A 218 9.69 -35.83 -62.79
CA ASN A 218 10.00 -35.19 -64.08
C ASN A 218 11.14 -35.86 -64.88
N SER A 219 11.44 -37.14 -64.64
CA SER A 219 12.36 -37.94 -65.50
C SER A 219 11.66 -39.06 -66.28
N HIS A 220 10.33 -39.08 -66.33
CA HIS A 220 9.57 -39.95 -67.22
C HIS A 220 8.49 -39.14 -67.94
N HIS A 221 8.93 -38.33 -68.91
CA HIS A 221 8.13 -38.07 -70.11
C HIS A 221 9.03 -37.79 -71.31
#